data_AF-A0A1H2N1S0-F1
#
_entry.id   AF-A0A1H2N1S0-F1
#
_cell.length_a   1.000
_cell.length_b   1.000
_cell.length_c   1.000
_cell.angle_alpha   90.00
_cell.angle_beta   90.00
_cell.angle_gamma   90.00
#
_symmetry.space_group_name_H-M   'P 1'
#
loop_
_entity.id
_entity.type
_entity.pdbx_description
1 polymer ?
#
loop_
_entity_poly.entity_id
_entity_poly.type
_entity_poly.pdbx_seq_one_letter_code
_entity_poly.pdbx_strand_id
1 'polypeptide(L)'
;MANTGLVKKIFALSPHIEMLGRRVYWRNVQRLAGKVKKSAKKKRPTETEQTKPFDYLALDRYLKDCGARAGSLMVVHSAFAPFKGRVSGPDEMVEFLLGVVGASGTLAMPAMPMFSNSRSVEEYLSTKPDDKVYVYNVQKSRIKTGVLPGALHKRAGSVRSRHPINTMVASGKLAEVLMDGNLTGNSPLACGVNSSWSRCVEHDALIVGLGTDLTHSLTMIHVAEDVKDAEWPVSDWYVEKHFLIKDGDFEESRVLRERAPRWGALHFGERTLCKDLLAAGLLKTAVIDGVVVEVLSAKALIAFLDARNHSGYPYFWVGS
;
A
#
# COMPACT_ATOMS: atom_id res chain seq x y z
N MET A 1 -0.96 15.92 8.79
CA MET A 1 -0.77 15.09 9.99
C MET A 1 -1.76 13.94 9.97
N ALA A 2 -1.33 12.77 10.41
CA ALA A 2 -2.21 11.66 10.76
C ALA A 2 -3.34 12.12 11.71
N ASN A 3 -4.55 11.59 11.53
CA ASN A 3 -5.72 11.84 12.37
C ASN A 3 -6.20 13.31 12.51
N THR A 4 -6.03 14.18 11.51
CA THR A 4 -6.46 15.60 11.62
C THR A 4 -7.96 15.84 11.48
N GLY A 5 -8.66 15.03 10.69
CA GLY A 5 -10.10 15.20 10.46
C GLY A 5 -10.93 14.79 11.68
N LEU A 6 -12.03 15.50 11.95
CA LEU A 6 -12.93 15.23 13.09
C LEU A 6 -13.32 13.74 13.18
N VAL A 7 -13.72 13.14 12.06
CA VAL A 7 -14.06 11.70 11.98
C VAL A 7 -12.87 10.82 12.35
N LYS A 8 -11.66 11.14 11.86
CA LYS A 8 -10.45 10.36 12.17
C LYS A 8 -10.09 10.46 13.65
N LYS A 9 -10.24 11.64 14.26
CA LYS A 9 -10.04 11.83 15.71
C LYS A 9 -11.01 10.99 16.51
N ILE A 10 -12.29 10.99 16.16
CA ILE A 10 -13.32 10.18 16.82
C ILE A 10 -13.00 8.69 16.69
N PHE A 11 -12.63 8.21 15.50
CA PHE A 11 -12.26 6.81 15.29
C PHE A 11 -10.99 6.41 16.06
N ALA A 12 -10.04 7.33 16.25
CA ALA A 12 -8.83 7.08 17.03
C ALA A 12 -9.07 6.98 18.56
N LEU A 13 -10.24 7.43 19.07
CA LEU A 13 -10.57 7.35 20.50
C LEU A 13 -10.66 5.90 20.98
N SER A 14 -11.25 5.01 20.17
CA SER A 14 -11.37 3.59 20.48
C SER A 14 -11.53 2.76 19.21
N PRO A 15 -10.86 1.60 19.08
CA PRO A 15 -11.05 0.71 17.95
C PRO A 15 -12.51 0.29 17.79
N HIS A 16 -13.28 0.16 18.87
CA HIS A 16 -14.70 -0.21 18.80
C HIS A 16 -15.57 0.86 18.12
N ILE A 17 -15.24 2.15 18.31
CA ILE A 17 -15.92 3.25 17.61
C ILE A 17 -15.63 3.16 16.11
N GLU A 18 -14.37 2.88 15.73
CA GLU A 18 -13.99 2.68 14.34
C GLU A 18 -14.73 1.48 13.72
N MET A 19 -14.83 0.35 14.45
CA MET A 19 -15.52 -0.84 13.96
C MET A 19 -17.01 -0.59 13.73
N LEU A 20 -17.68 0.12 14.65
CA LEU A 20 -19.07 0.56 14.48
C LEU A 20 -19.21 1.44 13.23
N GLY A 21 -18.34 2.44 13.08
CA GLY A 21 -18.32 3.35 11.93
C GLY A 21 -18.15 2.61 10.60
N ARG A 22 -17.25 1.63 10.55
CA ARG A 22 -17.02 0.78 9.37
C ARG A 22 -18.24 -0.06 9.01
N ARG A 23 -18.89 -0.70 9.98
CA ARG A 23 -20.14 -1.47 9.74
C ARG A 23 -21.27 -0.58 9.25
N VAL A 24 -21.43 0.62 9.82
CA VAL A 24 -22.42 1.60 9.34
C VAL A 24 -22.12 2.00 7.89
N TYR A 25 -20.86 2.28 7.56
CA TYR A 25 -20.45 2.60 6.19
C TYR A 25 -20.78 1.46 5.22
N TRP A 26 -20.33 0.23 5.51
CA TRP A 26 -20.49 -0.91 4.62
C TRP A 26 -21.95 -1.38 4.49
N ARG A 27 -22.77 -1.27 5.55
CA ARG A 27 -24.22 -1.50 5.47
C ARG A 27 -24.93 -0.49 4.56
N ASN A 28 -24.36 0.70 4.40
CA ASN A 28 -24.93 1.79 3.59
C ASN A 28 -24.14 2.07 2.30
N VAL A 29 -23.23 1.17 1.90
CA VAL A 29 -22.25 1.45 0.84
C VAL A 29 -22.92 1.82 -0.48
N GLN A 30 -24.05 1.19 -0.81
CA GLN A 30 -24.84 1.49 -2.01
C GLN A 30 -25.29 2.97 -2.08
N ARG A 31 -25.72 3.54 -0.95
CA ARG A 31 -26.16 4.94 -0.86
C ARG A 31 -24.98 5.92 -0.81
N LEU A 32 -23.86 5.50 -0.21
CA LEU A 32 -22.71 6.36 0.05
C LEU A 32 -21.73 6.40 -1.14
N ALA A 33 -21.49 5.28 -1.82
CA ALA A 33 -20.60 5.19 -2.98
C ALA A 33 -21.02 6.15 -4.12
N GLY A 34 -22.33 6.30 -4.35
CA GLY A 34 -22.88 7.25 -5.31
C GLY A 34 -22.67 8.74 -4.95
N LYS A 35 -22.56 9.07 -3.64
CA LYS A 35 -22.33 10.44 -3.17
C LYS A 35 -20.84 10.85 -3.22
N VAL A 36 -19.93 9.91 -3.00
CA VAL A 36 -18.47 10.15 -3.08
C VAL A 36 -18.05 10.56 -4.49
N LYS A 37 -18.58 9.92 -5.54
CA LYS A 37 -18.33 10.31 -6.95
C LYS A 37 -18.80 11.73 -7.27
N LYS A 38 -19.89 12.22 -6.65
CA LYS A 38 -20.41 13.58 -6.83
C LYS A 38 -19.60 14.64 -6.06
N SER A 39 -19.10 14.32 -4.87
CA SER A 39 -18.31 15.25 -4.05
C SER A 39 -16.88 15.44 -4.57
N ALA A 40 -16.26 14.40 -5.14
CA ALA A 40 -14.93 14.49 -5.77
C ALA A 40 -14.88 15.45 -6.97
N LYS A 41 -16.02 15.69 -7.65
CA LYS A 41 -16.15 16.73 -8.69
C LYS A 41 -16.19 18.16 -8.13
N LYS A 42 -16.53 18.36 -6.84
CA LYS A 42 -16.84 19.67 -6.25
C LYS A 42 -15.68 20.31 -5.47
N LYS A 43 -14.66 19.55 -5.06
CA LYS A 43 -13.45 20.08 -4.39
C LYS A 43 -12.27 20.14 -5.37
N ARG A 44 -12.35 21.02 -6.36
CA ARG A 44 -11.13 21.53 -7.00
C ARG A 44 -10.58 22.64 -6.10
N PRO A 45 -9.31 22.60 -5.67
CA PRO A 45 -8.68 23.76 -5.06
C PRO A 45 -8.79 24.94 -6.02
N THR A 46 -8.97 26.14 -5.47
CA THR A 46 -8.89 27.40 -6.22
C THR A 46 -7.52 27.49 -6.93
N GLU A 47 -7.53 27.87 -8.22
CA GLU A 47 -6.34 27.92 -9.10
C GLU A 47 -5.17 28.75 -8.55
N THR A 48 -5.44 29.65 -7.61
CA THR A 48 -4.47 30.61 -7.06
C THR A 48 -3.40 30.03 -6.13
N GLU A 49 -3.56 28.82 -5.58
CA GLU A 49 -2.51 28.15 -4.76
C GLU A 49 -1.63 27.16 -5.55
N GLN A 50 -1.96 26.87 -6.82
CA GLN A 50 -1.34 25.79 -7.60
C GLN A 50 -0.11 26.19 -8.43
N THR A 51 0.41 27.41 -8.28
CA THR A 51 1.47 27.95 -9.15
C THR A 51 2.89 27.87 -8.56
N LYS A 52 3.05 27.69 -7.24
CA LYS A 52 4.37 27.57 -6.62
C LYS A 52 4.97 26.18 -6.88
N PRO A 53 6.20 26.09 -7.43
CA PRO A 53 6.93 24.82 -7.53
C PRO A 53 7.01 24.08 -6.20
N PHE A 54 7.01 22.75 -6.24
CA PHE A 54 7.15 21.93 -5.04
C PHE A 54 8.57 22.01 -4.45
N ASP A 55 8.68 22.20 -3.13
CA ASP A 55 9.97 22.28 -2.44
C ASP A 55 10.64 20.90 -2.27
N TYR A 56 11.37 20.48 -3.30
CA TYR A 56 12.16 19.25 -3.27
C TYR A 56 13.32 19.29 -2.27
N LEU A 57 13.86 20.47 -1.93
CA LEU A 57 14.94 20.59 -0.95
C LEU A 57 14.43 20.33 0.47
N ALA A 58 13.22 20.79 0.79
CA ALA A 58 12.55 20.41 2.03
C ALA A 58 12.22 18.91 2.06
N LEU A 59 11.77 18.33 0.95
CA LEU A 59 11.49 16.89 0.88
C LEU A 59 12.77 16.06 1.07
N ASP A 60 13.85 16.39 0.37
CA ASP A 60 15.13 15.70 0.47
C ASP A 60 15.69 15.73 1.91
N ARG A 61 15.73 16.93 2.52
CA ARG A 61 16.15 17.09 3.92
C ARG A 61 15.32 16.23 4.87
N TYR A 62 13.99 16.30 4.77
CA TYR A 62 13.11 15.52 5.64
C TYR A 62 13.28 14.01 5.45
N LEU A 63 13.41 13.52 4.21
CA LEU A 63 13.67 12.11 3.93
C LEU A 63 15.01 11.66 4.53
N LYS A 64 16.07 12.47 4.40
CA LYS A 64 17.39 12.20 4.99
C LYS A 64 17.36 12.19 6.51
N ASP A 65 16.67 13.14 7.14
CA ASP A 65 16.44 13.17 8.60
C ASP A 65 15.65 11.95 9.08
N CYS A 66 14.84 11.36 8.20
CA CYS A 66 14.13 10.11 8.46
C CYS A 66 14.95 8.84 8.17
N GLY A 67 16.15 8.95 7.62
CA GLY A 67 17.05 7.83 7.37
C GLY A 67 17.27 7.47 5.88
N ALA A 68 16.71 8.24 4.95
CA ALA A 68 17.01 8.05 3.53
C ALA A 68 18.48 8.39 3.24
N ARG A 69 19.15 7.52 2.48
CA ARG A 69 20.55 7.69 2.10
C ARG A 69 20.85 6.96 0.80
N ALA A 70 21.98 7.30 0.18
CA ALA A 70 22.50 6.52 -0.93
C ALA A 70 22.64 5.04 -0.51
N GLY A 71 22.16 4.12 -1.33
CA GLY A 71 22.14 2.68 -1.03
C GLY A 71 20.91 2.19 -0.27
N SER A 72 20.03 3.08 0.19
CA SER A 72 18.80 2.69 0.87
C SER A 72 17.78 2.05 -0.08
N LEU A 73 16.93 1.17 0.46
CA LEU A 73 15.71 0.70 -0.18
C LEU A 73 14.54 1.58 0.28
N MET A 74 13.85 2.22 -0.65
CA MET A 74 12.70 3.07 -0.35
C MET A 74 11.42 2.49 -0.98
N VAL A 75 10.39 2.30 -0.17
CA VAL A 75 9.06 1.87 -0.64
C VAL A 75 8.10 3.05 -0.58
N VAL A 76 7.59 3.51 -1.73
CA VAL A 76 6.75 4.71 -1.81
C VAL A 76 5.29 4.36 -2.10
N HIS A 77 4.42 4.72 -1.16
CA HIS A 77 2.98 4.85 -1.37
C HIS A 77 2.66 6.30 -1.70
N SER A 78 1.87 6.57 -2.74
CA SER A 78 1.67 7.95 -3.20
C SER A 78 0.24 8.28 -3.60
N ALA A 79 -0.14 9.54 -3.38
CA ALA A 79 -1.24 10.18 -4.06
C ALA A 79 -0.70 11.40 -4.81
N PHE A 80 -0.77 11.39 -6.14
CA PHE A 80 -0.13 12.43 -6.97
C PHE A 80 -0.96 13.71 -7.10
N ALA A 81 -2.23 13.69 -6.71
CA ALA A 81 -3.14 14.83 -6.86
C ALA A 81 -2.62 16.14 -6.22
N PRO A 82 -2.02 16.14 -5.01
CA PRO A 82 -1.45 17.34 -4.38
C PRO A 82 -0.26 17.96 -5.12
N PHE A 83 0.38 17.23 -6.05
CA PHE A 83 1.54 17.69 -6.82
C PHE A 83 1.16 18.29 -8.18
N LYS A 84 -0.09 18.13 -8.63
CA LYS A 84 -0.53 18.61 -9.94
C LYS A 84 -0.36 20.13 -10.05
N GLY A 85 0.27 20.58 -11.13
CA GLY A 85 0.58 21.99 -11.39
C GLY A 85 1.86 22.49 -10.70
N ARG A 86 2.47 21.69 -9.82
CA ARG A 86 3.64 22.07 -9.01
C ARG A 86 4.91 21.29 -9.35
N VAL A 87 4.77 20.24 -10.15
CA VAL A 87 5.82 19.41 -10.73
C VAL A 87 5.49 19.18 -12.21
N SER A 88 6.49 18.97 -13.07
CA SER A 88 6.31 18.75 -14.51
C SER A 88 5.59 17.45 -14.83
N GLY A 89 5.74 16.43 -13.99
CA GLY A 89 5.10 15.13 -14.18
C GLY A 89 5.53 14.06 -13.19
N PRO A 90 4.96 12.85 -13.30
CA PRO A 90 5.33 11.73 -12.45
C PRO A 90 6.78 11.28 -12.65
N ASP A 91 7.34 11.45 -13.87
CA ASP A 91 8.72 11.08 -14.17
C ASP A 91 9.72 11.94 -13.39
N GLU A 92 9.49 13.25 -13.26
CA GLU A 92 10.33 14.14 -12.44
C GLU A 92 10.39 13.69 -10.98
N MET A 93 9.24 13.35 -10.39
CA MET A 93 9.18 12.86 -9.02
C MET A 93 9.90 11.51 -8.86
N VAL A 94 9.77 10.60 -9.84
CA VAL A 94 10.49 9.32 -9.82
C VAL A 94 12.00 9.54 -9.94
N GLU A 95 12.46 10.44 -10.81
CA GLU A 95 13.89 10.79 -10.93
C GLU A 95 14.43 11.38 -9.63
N PHE A 96 13.69 12.29 -9.00
CA PHE A 96 14.06 12.83 -7.69
C PHE A 96 14.24 11.71 -6.65
N LEU A 97 13.27 10.81 -6.52
CA LEU A 97 13.32 9.72 -5.54
C LEU A 97 14.45 8.72 -5.84
N LEU A 98 14.72 8.43 -7.11
CA LEU A 98 15.89 7.64 -7.53
C LEU A 98 17.20 8.35 -7.17
N GLY A 99 17.26 9.68 -7.32
CA GLY A 99 18.38 10.49 -6.88
C GLY A 99 18.63 10.42 -5.37
N VAL A 100 17.56 10.42 -4.56
CA VAL A 100 17.65 10.30 -3.08
C VAL A 100 18.28 8.96 -2.66
N VAL A 101 17.89 7.85 -3.29
CA VAL A 101 18.45 6.53 -2.98
C VAL A 101 19.78 6.25 -3.69
N GLY A 102 20.12 7.02 -4.74
CA GLY A 102 21.36 6.92 -5.49
C GLY A 102 21.53 5.63 -6.29
N ALA A 103 22.62 5.53 -7.06
CA ALA A 103 22.88 4.40 -7.95
C ALA A 103 23.04 3.04 -7.25
N SER A 104 23.41 3.04 -5.97
CA SER A 104 23.51 1.83 -5.15
C SER A 104 22.20 1.46 -4.44
N GLY A 105 21.19 2.34 -4.47
CA GLY A 105 19.92 2.16 -3.79
C GLY A 105 18.85 1.50 -4.64
N THR A 106 17.63 1.47 -4.14
CA THR A 106 16.47 0.90 -4.84
C THR A 106 15.20 1.65 -4.47
N LEU A 107 14.40 2.01 -5.47
CA LEU A 107 13.08 2.58 -5.32
C LEU A 107 12.03 1.53 -5.67
N ALA A 108 11.08 1.29 -4.78
CA ALA A 108 9.99 0.34 -4.97
C ALA A 108 8.63 1.00 -4.69
N MET A 109 7.59 0.51 -5.36
CA MET A 109 6.22 1.02 -5.21
C MET A 109 5.19 -0.11 -5.38
N PRO A 110 4.05 -0.06 -4.67
CA PRO A 110 2.92 -0.92 -5.00
C PRO A 110 2.47 -0.65 -6.44
N ALA A 111 2.36 -1.69 -7.24
CA ALA A 111 2.01 -1.67 -8.66
C ALA A 111 0.89 -2.69 -8.97
N MET A 112 -0.14 -2.73 -8.13
CA MET A 112 -1.22 -3.72 -8.27
C MET A 112 -1.93 -3.58 -9.63
N PRO A 113 -2.23 -4.69 -10.32
CA PRO A 113 -2.97 -4.67 -11.56
C PRO A 113 -4.43 -4.22 -11.36
N MET A 114 -4.96 -3.59 -12.40
CA MET A 114 -6.39 -3.33 -12.58
C MET A 114 -7.00 -4.50 -13.33
N PHE A 115 -7.97 -5.18 -12.71
CA PHE A 115 -8.73 -6.24 -13.38
C PHE A 115 -10.12 -5.74 -13.76
N SER A 116 -10.49 -5.91 -15.03
CA SER A 116 -11.80 -5.49 -15.56
C SER A 116 -12.97 -6.28 -14.98
N ASN A 117 -12.73 -7.53 -14.57
CA ASN A 117 -13.69 -8.43 -13.96
C ASN A 117 -13.67 -8.41 -12.42
N SER A 118 -13.03 -7.41 -11.80
CA SER A 118 -13.08 -7.19 -10.35
C SER A 118 -14.53 -7.09 -9.87
N ARG A 119 -14.80 -7.59 -8.65
CA ARG A 119 -16.09 -7.37 -7.99
C ARG A 119 -16.41 -5.89 -7.88
N SER A 120 -17.69 -5.55 -7.99
CA SER A 120 -18.15 -4.19 -7.73
C SER A 120 -17.98 -3.84 -6.25
N VAL A 121 -18.11 -2.56 -5.91
CA VAL A 121 -18.06 -2.12 -4.51
C VAL A 121 -19.20 -2.75 -3.70
N GLU A 122 -20.34 -2.97 -4.34
CA GLU A 122 -21.53 -3.57 -3.76
C GLU A 122 -21.33 -5.06 -3.45
N GLU A 123 -20.53 -5.76 -4.24
CA GLU A 123 -20.19 -7.18 -4.08
C GLU A 123 -18.91 -7.41 -3.25
N TYR A 124 -18.26 -6.34 -2.79
CA TYR A 124 -16.94 -6.43 -2.14
C TYR A 124 -16.95 -7.32 -0.89
N LEU A 125 -18.05 -7.31 -0.14
CA LEU A 125 -18.26 -8.14 1.06
C LEU A 125 -19.06 -9.42 0.78
N SER A 126 -19.31 -9.75 -0.49
CA SER A 126 -20.02 -10.97 -0.85
C SER A 126 -19.25 -12.21 -0.40
N THR A 127 -19.93 -13.15 0.25
CA THR A 127 -19.40 -14.47 0.62
C THR A 127 -19.52 -15.49 -0.51
N LYS A 128 -20.11 -15.12 -1.66
CA LYS A 128 -20.19 -16.02 -2.81
C LYS A 128 -18.77 -16.37 -3.30
N PRO A 129 -18.52 -17.60 -3.78
CA PRO A 129 -17.26 -17.96 -4.44
C PRO A 129 -16.90 -17.01 -5.59
N ASP A 130 -15.61 -16.83 -5.85
CA ASP A 130 -15.11 -16.05 -6.99
C ASP A 130 -14.56 -16.98 -8.08
N ASP A 131 -15.44 -17.50 -8.93
CA ASP A 131 -15.07 -18.46 -9.98
C ASP A 131 -14.40 -17.80 -11.19
N LYS A 132 -14.05 -16.51 -11.08
CA LYS A 132 -13.44 -15.73 -12.16
C LYS A 132 -11.96 -16.03 -12.29
N VAL A 133 -11.49 -16.11 -13.53
CA VAL A 133 -10.06 -16.11 -13.85
C VAL A 133 -9.60 -14.66 -14.09
N TYR A 134 -8.62 -14.21 -13.32
CA TYR A 134 -8.00 -12.90 -13.43
C TYR A 134 -6.74 -12.97 -14.29
N VAL A 135 -6.76 -12.32 -15.46
CA VAL A 135 -5.58 -12.27 -16.33
C VAL A 135 -4.65 -11.16 -15.88
N TYR A 136 -3.46 -11.53 -15.43
CA TYR A 136 -2.39 -10.61 -15.06
C TYR A 136 -1.23 -10.73 -16.03
N ASN A 137 -1.05 -9.75 -16.91
CA ASN A 137 0.16 -9.62 -17.70
C ASN A 137 1.10 -8.63 -17.01
N VAL A 138 2.27 -9.09 -16.55
CA VAL A 138 3.22 -8.30 -15.76
C VAL A 138 3.57 -6.99 -16.45
N GLN A 139 3.82 -7.05 -17.77
CA GLN A 139 4.24 -5.91 -18.58
C GLN A 139 3.06 -5.02 -19.02
N LYS A 140 1.91 -5.62 -19.35
CA LYS A 140 0.80 -4.94 -20.04
C LYS A 140 -0.37 -4.54 -19.14
N SER A 141 -0.60 -5.25 -18.02
CA SER A 141 -1.73 -4.95 -17.14
C SER A 141 -1.58 -3.59 -16.48
N ARG A 142 -2.57 -2.72 -16.72
CA ARG A 142 -2.63 -1.37 -16.15
C ARG A 142 -2.49 -1.40 -14.62
N ILE A 143 -1.75 -0.44 -14.07
CA ILE A 143 -1.55 -0.27 -12.63
C ILE A 143 -2.68 0.58 -12.03
N LYS A 144 -3.30 0.12 -10.93
CA LYS A 144 -4.39 0.84 -10.23
C LYS A 144 -3.93 1.72 -9.06
N THR A 145 -2.70 1.55 -8.60
CA THR A 145 -2.16 2.17 -7.37
C THR A 145 -1.62 3.59 -7.55
N GLY A 146 -1.65 4.15 -8.77
CA GLY A 146 -1.30 5.54 -9.02
C GLY A 146 -0.44 5.73 -10.26
N VAL A 147 -0.08 6.99 -10.55
CA VAL A 147 0.73 7.35 -11.72
C VAL A 147 2.23 7.16 -11.49
N LEU A 148 2.73 7.33 -10.25
CA LEU A 148 4.14 7.12 -9.94
C LEU A 148 4.62 5.67 -10.16
N PRO A 149 3.93 4.61 -9.68
CA PRO A 149 4.33 3.25 -10.00
C PRO A 149 4.23 2.95 -11.51
N GLY A 150 3.30 3.60 -12.22
CA GLY A 150 3.21 3.50 -13.68
C GLY A 150 4.38 4.16 -14.42
N ALA A 151 4.88 5.29 -13.92
CA ALA A 151 6.09 5.93 -14.44
C ALA A 151 7.33 5.07 -14.15
N LEU A 152 7.48 4.60 -12.90
CA LEU A 152 8.56 3.71 -12.50
C LEU A 152 8.61 2.43 -13.34
N HIS A 153 7.45 1.78 -13.57
CA HIS A 153 7.34 0.56 -14.39
C HIS A 153 7.80 0.73 -15.84
N LYS A 154 7.68 1.93 -16.42
CA LYS A 154 8.09 2.18 -17.80
C LYS A 154 9.60 2.39 -17.98
N ARG A 155 10.34 2.55 -16.89
CA ARG A 155 11.78 2.82 -16.95
C ARG A 155 12.55 1.55 -17.31
N ALA A 156 13.62 1.73 -18.07
CA ALA A 156 14.54 0.63 -18.35
C ALA A 156 15.14 0.09 -17.04
N GLY A 157 15.22 -1.24 -16.92
CA GLY A 157 15.73 -1.91 -15.73
C GLY A 157 14.77 -1.97 -14.55
N SER A 158 13.54 -1.48 -14.67
CA SER A 158 12.50 -1.71 -13.67
C SER A 158 11.97 -3.14 -13.75
N VAL A 159 11.72 -3.75 -12.58
CA VAL A 159 11.20 -5.11 -12.45
C VAL A 159 9.89 -5.07 -11.68
N ARG A 160 8.86 -5.71 -12.24
CA ARG A 160 7.55 -5.86 -11.59
C ARG A 160 7.32 -7.31 -11.23
N SER A 161 6.87 -7.55 -10.01
CA SER A 161 6.61 -8.90 -9.49
C SER A 161 5.64 -9.67 -10.36
N ARG A 162 5.86 -10.99 -10.50
CA ARG A 162 4.89 -11.91 -11.11
C ARG A 162 3.69 -12.21 -10.20
N HIS A 163 3.75 -11.86 -8.91
CA HIS A 163 2.63 -12.07 -8.00
C HIS A 163 1.48 -11.07 -8.31
N PRO A 164 0.26 -11.54 -8.63
CA PRO A 164 -0.84 -10.69 -9.11
C PRO A 164 -1.57 -9.92 -7.99
N ILE A 165 -1.42 -10.36 -6.74
CA ILE A 165 -1.98 -9.73 -5.54
C ILE A 165 -0.88 -8.91 -4.87
N ASN A 166 -1.21 -7.70 -4.38
CA ASN A 166 -0.27 -6.74 -3.78
C ASN A 166 1.03 -6.55 -4.56
N THR A 167 0.98 -6.67 -5.89
CA THR A 167 2.14 -6.57 -6.78
C THR A 167 2.99 -5.33 -6.49
N MET A 168 4.32 -5.49 -6.56
CA MET A 168 5.30 -4.41 -6.44
C MET A 168 6.05 -4.21 -7.76
N VAL A 169 6.50 -2.98 -7.99
CA VAL A 169 7.52 -2.65 -9.01
C VAL A 169 8.70 -1.99 -8.33
N ALA A 170 9.92 -2.29 -8.79
CA ALA A 170 11.14 -1.70 -8.26
C ALA A 170 12.14 -1.35 -9.37
N SER A 171 13.01 -0.39 -9.09
CA SER A 171 14.15 0.00 -9.94
C SER A 171 15.36 0.29 -9.07
N GLY A 172 16.53 -0.20 -9.48
CA GLY A 172 17.79 -0.08 -8.74
C GLY A 172 18.39 -1.44 -8.35
N LYS A 173 19.41 -1.39 -7.49
CA LYS A 173 20.31 -2.53 -7.21
C LYS A 173 19.62 -3.81 -6.74
N LEU A 174 18.51 -3.70 -6.00
CA LEU A 174 17.77 -4.83 -5.45
C LEU A 174 16.52 -5.18 -6.29
N ALA A 175 16.26 -4.55 -7.43
CA ALA A 175 15.00 -4.73 -8.15
C ALA A 175 14.69 -6.20 -8.48
N GLU A 176 15.65 -6.94 -9.05
CA GLU A 176 15.51 -8.38 -9.32
C GLU A 176 15.45 -9.18 -8.02
N VAL A 177 16.32 -8.85 -7.06
CA VAL A 177 16.39 -9.48 -5.74
C VAL A 177 15.07 -9.35 -4.98
N LEU A 178 14.28 -8.29 -5.15
CA LEU A 178 12.98 -8.18 -4.49
C LEU A 178 11.92 -9.07 -5.15
N MET A 179 12.01 -9.32 -6.46
CA MET A 179 10.96 -10.02 -7.21
C MET A 179 11.21 -11.51 -7.43
N ASP A 180 12.44 -11.96 -7.23
CA ASP A 180 12.82 -13.36 -7.35
C ASP A 180 11.95 -14.29 -6.46
N GLY A 181 11.70 -15.54 -6.86
CA GLY A 181 10.96 -16.49 -6.04
C GLY A 181 9.53 -16.10 -5.58
N ASN A 182 8.94 -15.00 -6.05
CA ASN A 182 7.64 -14.52 -5.58
C ASN A 182 6.47 -15.48 -5.89
N LEU A 183 6.68 -16.47 -6.77
CA LEU A 183 5.72 -17.54 -7.07
C LEU A 183 6.16 -18.92 -6.57
N THR A 184 7.23 -19.00 -5.76
CA THR A 184 7.74 -20.26 -5.22
C THR A 184 6.78 -20.85 -4.19
N GLY A 185 6.44 -22.13 -4.36
CA GLY A 185 5.47 -22.87 -3.55
C GLY A 185 4.15 -23.09 -4.29
N ASN A 186 3.21 -23.81 -3.65
CA ASN A 186 1.93 -24.15 -4.29
C ASN A 186 0.97 -22.95 -4.37
N SER A 187 0.76 -22.28 -3.24
CA SER A 187 -0.08 -21.08 -3.12
C SER A 187 0.63 -20.02 -2.27
N PRO A 188 1.71 -19.40 -2.81
CA PRO A 188 2.44 -18.36 -2.11
C PRO A 188 1.54 -17.17 -1.82
N LEU A 189 1.75 -16.55 -0.67
CA LEU A 189 1.02 -15.36 -0.24
C LEU A 189 1.71 -14.08 -0.72
N ALA A 190 0.90 -13.07 -1.01
CA ALA A 190 1.34 -11.82 -1.59
C ALA A 190 2.35 -11.06 -0.72
N CYS A 191 2.26 -11.21 0.61
CA CYS A 191 3.20 -10.62 1.57
C CYS A 191 3.90 -11.70 2.42
N GLY A 192 3.90 -12.96 1.97
CA GLY A 192 4.50 -14.08 2.70
C GLY A 192 6.03 -14.12 2.61
N VAL A 193 6.63 -15.19 3.13
CA VAL A 193 8.10 -15.34 3.29
C VAL A 193 8.91 -15.13 2.00
N ASN A 194 8.39 -15.51 0.84
CA ASN A 194 9.07 -15.36 -0.46
C ASN A 194 8.65 -14.09 -1.23
N SER A 195 7.85 -13.22 -0.60
CA SER A 195 7.29 -12.04 -1.28
C SER A 195 8.28 -10.89 -1.39
N SER A 196 8.04 -10.01 -2.36
CA SER A 196 8.75 -8.74 -2.47
C SER A 196 8.61 -7.87 -1.23
N TRP A 197 7.49 -7.99 -0.49
CA TRP A 197 7.27 -7.24 0.75
C TRP A 197 8.12 -7.78 1.90
N SER A 198 8.24 -9.10 2.06
CA SER A 198 9.15 -9.71 3.06
C SER A 198 10.59 -9.29 2.82
N ARG A 199 11.04 -9.30 1.56
CA ARG A 199 12.39 -8.85 1.21
C ARG A 199 12.61 -7.37 1.49
N CYS A 200 11.60 -6.53 1.30
CA CYS A 200 11.66 -5.14 1.76
C CYS A 200 11.86 -5.02 3.28
N VAL A 201 11.29 -5.92 4.08
CA VAL A 201 11.52 -5.98 5.54
C VAL A 201 12.94 -6.46 5.84
N GLU A 202 13.43 -7.52 5.17
CA GLU A 202 14.79 -8.06 5.35
C GLU A 202 15.87 -6.99 5.12
N HIS A 203 15.67 -6.16 4.09
CA HIS A 203 16.53 -5.03 3.74
C HIS A 203 16.22 -3.72 4.48
N ASP A 204 15.30 -3.75 5.46
CA ASP A 204 14.86 -2.59 6.25
C ASP A 204 14.49 -1.37 5.41
N ALA A 205 13.53 -1.57 4.49
CA ALA A 205 13.05 -0.52 3.62
C ALA A 205 12.54 0.69 4.42
N LEU A 206 12.87 1.89 3.93
CA LEU A 206 12.24 3.12 4.36
C LEU A 206 10.90 3.27 3.63
N ILE A 207 9.80 3.17 4.36
CA ILE A 207 8.46 3.27 3.78
C ILE A 207 8.02 4.72 3.84
N VAL A 208 7.64 5.28 2.69
CA VAL A 208 7.27 6.69 2.53
C VAL A 208 5.85 6.80 1.99
N GLY A 209 5.00 7.53 2.71
CA GLY A 209 3.70 7.99 2.27
C GLY A 209 3.81 9.40 1.70
N LEU A 210 3.75 9.55 0.38
CA LEU A 210 3.92 10.81 -0.32
C LEU A 210 2.58 11.37 -0.78
N GLY A 211 2.08 12.40 -0.07
CA GLY A 211 0.78 13.00 -0.32
C GLY A 211 -0.42 12.13 0.08
N THR A 212 -0.17 11.03 0.80
CA THR A 212 -1.19 10.09 1.26
C THR A 212 -1.03 9.80 2.75
N ASP A 213 -2.14 9.43 3.40
CA ASP A 213 -2.14 8.88 4.76
C ASP A 213 -1.56 7.46 4.67
N LEU A 214 -0.37 7.28 5.22
CA LEU A 214 0.39 6.05 5.06
C LEU A 214 -0.32 4.88 5.71
N THR A 215 -0.92 5.06 6.88
CA THR A 215 -1.65 3.98 7.57
C THR A 215 -2.85 3.48 6.75
N HIS A 216 -3.49 4.34 5.95
CA HIS A 216 -4.54 3.93 5.02
C HIS A 216 -4.03 3.08 3.84
N SER A 217 -2.75 3.23 3.48
CA SER A 217 -2.16 2.63 2.29
C SER A 217 -1.07 1.59 2.61
N LEU A 218 -0.83 1.28 3.88
CA LEU A 218 0.35 0.56 4.38
C LEU A 218 0.28 -0.94 4.10
N THR A 219 0.53 -1.36 2.85
CA THR A 219 0.57 -2.77 2.46
C THR A 219 1.53 -3.60 3.33
N MET A 220 2.61 -3.00 3.84
CA MET A 220 3.63 -3.68 4.65
C MET A 220 3.07 -4.35 5.91
N ILE A 221 1.94 -3.90 6.47
CA ILE A 221 1.33 -4.57 7.65
C ILE A 221 1.01 -6.04 7.37
N HIS A 222 0.70 -6.38 6.10
CA HIS A 222 0.33 -7.73 5.70
C HIS A 222 1.50 -8.69 5.73
N VAL A 223 2.75 -8.22 5.82
CA VAL A 223 3.89 -9.12 6.03
C VAL A 223 3.78 -9.82 7.37
N ALA A 224 3.42 -9.10 8.45
CA ALA A 224 3.23 -9.70 9.78
C ALA A 224 2.08 -10.72 9.84
N GLU A 225 1.19 -10.70 8.84
CA GLU A 225 0.07 -11.64 8.69
C GLU A 225 0.51 -12.84 7.83
N ASP A 226 0.96 -12.57 6.60
CA ASP A 226 1.20 -13.59 5.58
C ASP A 226 2.45 -14.44 5.82
N VAL A 227 3.43 -13.96 6.60
CA VAL A 227 4.58 -14.79 6.99
C VAL A 227 4.20 -15.88 8.00
N LYS A 228 3.12 -15.66 8.76
CA LYS A 228 2.61 -16.65 9.72
C LYS A 228 1.69 -17.66 9.04
N ASP A 229 1.02 -17.28 7.96
CA ASP A 229 0.10 -18.12 7.17
C ASP A 229 -0.84 -18.94 8.08
N ALA A 230 -0.61 -20.25 8.23
CA ALA A 230 -1.41 -21.15 9.05
C ALA A 230 -1.32 -20.87 10.57
N GLU A 231 -0.26 -20.19 11.03
CA GLU A 231 -0.07 -19.78 12.42
C GLU A 231 -0.72 -18.42 12.73
N TRP A 232 -1.35 -17.76 11.74
CA TRP A 232 -2.09 -16.54 12.00
C TRP A 232 -3.31 -16.83 12.92
N PRO A 233 -3.51 -16.09 14.03
CA PRO A 233 -4.46 -16.48 15.07
C PRO A 233 -5.94 -16.22 14.72
N VAL A 234 -6.23 -15.66 13.54
CA VAL A 234 -7.61 -15.40 13.10
C VAL A 234 -7.99 -16.44 12.05
N SER A 235 -9.04 -17.21 12.34
CA SER A 235 -9.59 -18.22 11.44
C SER A 235 -10.17 -17.61 10.16
N ASP A 236 -10.28 -18.42 9.10
CA ASP A 236 -10.88 -18.02 7.82
C ASP A 236 -10.30 -16.70 7.27
N TRP A 237 -8.96 -16.59 7.32
CA TRP A 237 -8.24 -15.38 6.95
C TRP A 237 -8.21 -15.13 5.43
N TYR A 238 -8.11 -16.21 4.65
CA TYR A 238 -7.88 -16.17 3.22
C TYR A 238 -9.09 -16.64 2.41
N VAL A 239 -9.20 -16.12 1.18
CA VAL A 239 -10.07 -16.62 0.11
C VAL A 239 -9.21 -16.97 -1.11
N GLU A 240 -9.64 -17.96 -1.87
CA GLU A 240 -8.95 -18.36 -3.10
C GLU A 240 -9.38 -17.52 -4.29
N LYS A 241 -8.44 -17.31 -5.22
CA LYS A 241 -8.65 -16.65 -6.49
C LYS A 241 -7.84 -17.31 -7.60
N HIS A 242 -8.43 -17.37 -8.78
CA HIS A 242 -7.80 -17.97 -9.96
C HIS A 242 -7.14 -16.89 -10.81
N PHE A 243 -5.87 -17.10 -11.17
CA PHE A 243 -5.09 -16.18 -11.99
C PHE A 243 -4.49 -16.90 -13.20
N LEU A 244 -4.45 -16.18 -14.32
CA LEU A 244 -3.58 -16.49 -15.45
C LEU A 244 -2.49 -15.42 -15.49
N ILE A 245 -1.26 -15.79 -15.14
CA ILE A 245 -0.11 -14.90 -15.04
C ILE A 245 0.70 -15.00 -16.34
N LYS A 246 1.03 -13.85 -16.95
CA LYS A 246 1.79 -13.77 -18.21
C LYS A 246 2.96 -12.78 -18.10
N ASP A 247 4.15 -13.17 -18.54
CA ASP A 247 5.35 -12.34 -18.53
C ASP A 247 6.34 -12.74 -19.64
N GLY A 248 6.22 -12.11 -20.81
CA GLY A 248 6.95 -12.56 -22.01
C GLY A 248 6.46 -13.97 -22.42
N ASP A 249 7.39 -14.92 -22.52
CA ASP A 249 7.10 -16.32 -22.84
C ASP A 249 6.63 -17.13 -21.62
N PHE A 250 6.70 -16.56 -20.41
CA PHE A 250 6.17 -17.19 -19.20
C PHE A 250 4.64 -17.04 -19.17
N GLU A 251 3.95 -18.17 -19.02
CA GLU A 251 2.50 -18.22 -18.81
C GLU A 251 2.14 -19.34 -17.81
N GLU A 252 1.40 -19.00 -16.76
CA GLU A 252 1.05 -19.96 -15.71
C GLU A 252 -0.33 -19.68 -15.11
N SER A 253 -1.13 -20.74 -14.94
CA SER A 253 -2.38 -20.68 -14.18
C SER A 253 -2.13 -21.02 -12.72
N ARG A 254 -2.59 -20.17 -11.80
CA ARG A 254 -2.41 -20.34 -10.35
C ARG A 254 -3.69 -20.09 -9.58
N VAL A 255 -3.90 -20.89 -8.53
CA VAL A 255 -4.87 -20.60 -7.48
C VAL A 255 -4.09 -20.00 -6.31
N LEU A 256 -4.33 -18.72 -6.04
CA LEU A 256 -3.64 -17.96 -5.00
C LEU A 256 -4.62 -17.53 -3.91
N ARG A 257 -4.12 -17.48 -2.68
CA ARG A 257 -4.86 -17.02 -1.51
C ARG A 257 -4.69 -15.50 -1.33
N GLU A 258 -5.79 -14.80 -1.12
CA GLU A 258 -5.83 -13.37 -0.77
C GLU A 258 -6.55 -13.21 0.56
N ARG A 259 -6.10 -12.28 1.41
CA ARG A 259 -6.82 -11.93 2.64
C ARG A 259 -8.28 -11.57 2.32
N ALA A 260 -9.21 -12.21 3.03
CA ALA A 260 -10.64 -11.98 2.83
C ALA A 260 -11.00 -10.49 3.00
N PRO A 261 -11.75 -9.87 2.06
CA PRO A 261 -12.07 -8.44 2.09
C PRO A 261 -12.70 -7.95 3.40
N ARG A 262 -13.46 -8.82 4.09
CA ARG A 262 -14.11 -8.51 5.37
C ARG A 262 -13.12 -8.02 6.43
N TRP A 263 -11.90 -8.55 6.47
CA TRP A 263 -10.92 -8.23 7.49
C TRP A 263 -10.45 -6.77 7.37
N GLY A 264 -10.14 -6.32 6.15
CA GLY A 264 -9.80 -4.91 5.89
C GLY A 264 -11.00 -3.97 6.01
N ALA A 265 -12.17 -4.41 5.56
CA ALA A 265 -13.37 -3.60 5.51
C ALA A 265 -13.99 -3.33 6.88
N LEU A 266 -14.12 -4.38 7.70
CA LEU A 266 -14.94 -4.39 8.90
C LEU A 266 -14.14 -4.48 10.20
N HIS A 267 -12.91 -4.98 10.14
CA HIS A 267 -12.12 -5.34 11.34
C HIS A 267 -10.82 -4.54 11.50
N PHE A 268 -10.33 -3.88 10.45
CA PHE A 268 -9.06 -3.15 10.51
C PHE A 268 -9.16 -1.84 11.30
N GLY A 269 -8.52 -1.77 12.45
CA GLY A 269 -8.44 -0.57 13.29
C GLY A 269 -7.41 0.42 12.79
N GLU A 270 -7.58 0.92 11.57
CA GLU A 270 -6.64 1.79 10.87
C GLU A 270 -6.26 3.04 11.67
N ARG A 271 -7.23 3.70 12.33
CA ARG A 271 -6.97 4.94 13.08
C ARG A 271 -6.34 4.64 14.44
N THR A 272 -6.65 3.47 14.99
CA THR A 272 -6.00 2.94 16.19
C THR A 272 -4.53 2.62 15.91
N LEU A 273 -4.23 1.85 14.85
CA LEU A 273 -2.87 1.58 14.40
C LEU A 273 -2.07 2.87 14.19
N CYS A 274 -2.68 3.84 13.50
CA CYS A 274 -2.05 5.13 13.25
C CYS A 274 -1.67 5.85 14.55
N LYS A 275 -2.58 5.90 15.52
CA LYS A 275 -2.33 6.48 16.85
C LYS A 275 -1.21 5.74 17.58
N ASP A 276 -1.22 4.42 17.55
CA ASP A 276 -0.26 3.60 18.30
C ASP A 276 1.16 3.71 17.70
N LEU A 277 1.28 3.78 16.37
CA LEU A 277 2.55 4.03 15.68
C LEU A 277 3.12 5.42 15.99
N LEU A 278 2.26 6.45 16.09
CA LEU A 278 2.67 7.78 16.52
C LEU A 278 3.12 7.78 17.99
N ALA A 279 2.36 7.14 18.87
CA ALA A 279 2.69 7.03 20.29
C ALA A 279 4.01 6.28 20.54
N ALA A 280 4.32 5.30 19.69
CA ALA A 280 5.59 4.58 19.70
C ALA A 280 6.75 5.34 19.02
N GLY A 281 6.51 6.53 18.45
CA GLY A 281 7.52 7.31 17.74
C GLY A 281 7.98 6.69 16.41
N LEU A 282 7.26 5.70 15.89
CA LEU A 282 7.62 4.95 14.68
C LEU A 282 7.18 5.65 13.38
N LEU A 283 6.01 6.30 13.42
CA LEU A 283 5.49 7.07 12.29
C LEU A 283 5.95 8.52 12.40
N LYS A 284 6.89 8.93 11.56
CA LYS A 284 7.31 10.33 11.43
C LYS A 284 6.41 11.03 10.42
N THR A 285 6.01 12.27 10.70
CA THR A 285 5.14 13.05 9.80
C THR A 285 5.65 14.47 9.62
N ALA A 286 5.71 14.94 8.37
CA ALA A 286 5.89 16.33 8.01
C ALA A 286 4.80 16.81 7.05
N VAL A 287 4.68 18.12 6.90
CA VAL A 287 3.87 18.76 5.87
C VAL A 287 4.78 19.71 5.09
N ILE A 288 4.94 19.45 3.79
CA ILE A 288 5.82 20.20 2.89
C ILE A 288 4.95 20.84 1.83
N ASP A 289 4.85 22.17 1.85
CA ASP A 289 3.92 22.95 1.03
C ASP A 289 2.50 22.35 0.98
N GLY A 290 1.93 22.04 2.14
CA GLY A 290 0.58 21.46 2.26
C GLY A 290 0.47 19.97 1.88
N VAL A 291 1.56 19.34 1.42
CA VAL A 291 1.60 17.91 1.14
C VAL A 291 2.07 17.14 2.36
N VAL A 292 1.28 16.16 2.81
CA VAL A 292 1.69 15.27 3.91
C VAL A 292 2.78 14.31 3.43
N VAL A 293 3.83 14.16 4.23
CA VAL A 293 4.90 13.17 4.01
C VAL A 293 5.08 12.36 5.29
N GLU A 294 4.82 11.07 5.22
CA GLU A 294 4.91 10.16 6.35
C GLU A 294 5.99 9.12 6.10
N VAL A 295 6.77 8.78 7.13
CA VAL A 295 7.91 7.86 7.00
C VAL A 295 7.97 6.90 8.19
N LEU A 296 8.28 5.63 7.93
CA LEU A 296 8.60 4.62 8.94
C LEU A 296 9.60 3.57 8.40
N SER A 297 10.27 2.84 9.31
CA SER A 297 11.11 1.68 8.97
C SER A 297 10.28 0.42 8.86
N ALA A 298 10.56 -0.41 7.85
CA ALA A 298 9.91 -1.69 7.65
C ALA A 298 10.18 -2.65 8.82
N LYS A 299 11.43 -2.81 9.28
CA LYS A 299 11.74 -3.68 10.43
C LYS A 299 11.07 -3.22 11.70
N ALA A 300 11.10 -1.92 11.97
CA ALA A 300 10.48 -1.37 13.17
C ALA A 300 8.96 -1.55 13.18
N LEU A 301 8.30 -1.44 12.02
CA LEU A 301 6.88 -1.76 11.87
C LEU A 301 6.60 -3.23 12.16
N ILE A 302 7.32 -4.16 11.54
CA ILE A 302 7.06 -5.59 11.71
C ILE A 302 7.32 -6.02 13.16
N ALA A 303 8.42 -5.57 13.77
CA ALA A 303 8.68 -5.82 15.19
C ALA A 303 7.57 -5.27 16.10
N PHE A 304 7.05 -4.08 15.79
CA PHE A 304 5.92 -3.49 16.51
C PHE A 304 4.64 -4.31 16.40
N LEU A 305 4.33 -4.83 15.21
CA LEU A 305 3.15 -5.65 14.95
C LEU A 305 3.28 -7.04 15.58
N ASP A 306 4.44 -7.69 15.45
CA ASP A 306 4.68 -9.03 16.00
C ASP A 306 4.62 -9.07 17.52
N ALA A 307 5.03 -8.00 18.20
CA ALA A 307 4.86 -7.87 19.63
C ALA A 307 3.38 -7.78 20.09
N ARG A 308 2.43 -7.61 19.16
CA ARG A 308 1.00 -7.34 19.45
C ARG A 308 0.03 -8.28 18.76
N ASN A 309 0.46 -9.06 17.78
CA ASN A 309 -0.43 -9.84 16.92
C ASN A 309 -0.91 -11.17 17.52
N HIS A 310 -0.70 -11.44 18.82
CA HIS A 310 -1.20 -12.64 19.51
C HIS A 310 -2.71 -12.88 19.33
N SER A 311 -3.50 -11.80 19.22
CA SER A 311 -4.93 -11.84 18.95
C SER A 311 -5.29 -11.22 17.58
N GLY A 312 -4.33 -11.20 16.64
CA GLY A 312 -4.53 -10.63 15.31
C GLY A 312 -4.56 -9.10 15.27
N TYR A 313 -3.89 -8.38 16.18
CA TYR A 313 -3.69 -6.93 16.03
C TYR A 313 -3.05 -6.60 14.67
N PRO A 314 -3.48 -5.53 13.94
CA PRO A 314 -4.37 -4.43 14.32
C PRO A 314 -5.84 -4.63 13.93
N TYR A 315 -6.31 -5.87 13.94
CA TYR A 315 -7.70 -6.22 13.69
C TYR A 315 -8.47 -6.41 14.99
N PHE A 316 -9.70 -5.90 15.02
CA PHE A 316 -10.57 -5.91 16.18
C PHE A 316 -11.89 -6.60 15.86
N TRP A 317 -12.55 -7.14 16.89
CA TRP A 317 -13.73 -7.98 16.73
C TRP A 317 -13.49 -9.19 15.81
N VAL A 318 -12.26 -9.68 15.80
CA VAL A 318 -11.87 -10.95 15.22
C VAL A 318 -12.22 -12.00 16.28
N GLY A 319 -13.42 -12.59 16.19
CA GLY A 319 -13.80 -13.68 17.10
C GLY A 319 -12.89 -14.88 16.84
N SER A 320 -12.58 -15.62 17.91
CA SER A 320 -12.05 -16.98 17.84
C SER A 320 -13.09 -17.95 17.28
#